data_AF-A0A8D9FB78-F1
#
_entry.id   AF-A0A8D9FB78-F1
#
_cell.length_a   1.000
_cell.length_b   1.000
_cell.length_c   1.000
_cell.angle_alpha   90.00
_cell.angle_beta   90.00
_cell.angle_gamma   90.00
#
_symmetry.space_group_name_H-M   'P 1'
#
loop_
_entity.id
_entity.type
_entity.pdbx_description
1 polymer ?
#
loop_
_entity_poly.entity_id
_entity_poly.type
_entity_poly.pdbx_seq_one_letter_code
_entity_poly.pdbx_strand_id
1 'polypeptide(L)'
;ILYNWILKNLTISFNPCQYEFSKLNLTFSILSKKKLNFLVNNKIVNGWNDPRMPTLSAYKKKGYTAKSILSFCKNIGISKKENIIDIMMLESYVRNDLNINALRVMGVLNPLTIIIKNMGIQTEMILIQLHPKKKKLGFRIVPFSRKIYIDKYDFKEKFD
;
A
#
# COMPACT_ATOMS: atom_id res chain seq x y z
N ILE A 1 -27.87 -10.71 25.44
CA ILE A 1 -28.95 -10.54 26.45
C ILE A 1 -30.18 -9.93 25.80
N LEU A 2 -30.09 -8.74 25.17
CA LEU A 2 -31.21 -8.18 24.40
C LEU A 2 -31.55 -8.98 23.12
N TYR A 3 -30.55 -9.38 22.33
CA TYR A 3 -30.75 -10.13 21.09
C TYR A 3 -31.59 -11.41 21.30
N ASN A 4 -31.18 -12.25 22.25
CA ASN A 4 -31.90 -13.48 22.60
C ASN A 4 -33.29 -13.21 23.18
N TRP A 5 -33.48 -12.10 23.91
CA TRP A 5 -34.78 -11.73 24.46
C TRP A 5 -35.76 -11.39 23.33
N ILE A 6 -35.33 -10.61 22.32
CA ILE A 6 -36.15 -10.28 21.15
C ILE A 6 -36.56 -11.55 20.39
N LEU A 7 -35.61 -12.45 20.13
CA LEU A 7 -35.89 -13.70 19.40
C LEU A 7 -36.88 -14.61 20.13
N LYS A 8 -36.87 -14.64 21.48
CA LYS A 8 -37.82 -15.42 22.28
C LYS A 8 -39.25 -14.88 22.26
N ASN A 9 -39.41 -13.58 22.05
CA ASN A 9 -40.73 -12.92 22.07
C ASN A 9 -41.37 -12.82 20.68
N LEU A 10 -40.67 -13.24 19.63
CA LEU A 10 -41.17 -13.26 18.27
C LEU A 10 -41.46 -14.71 17.86
N THR A 11 -42.58 -14.95 17.17
CA THR A 11 -42.90 -16.25 16.57
C THR A 11 -42.10 -16.42 15.29
N ILE A 12 -40.82 -16.79 15.40
CA ILE A 12 -39.90 -17.02 14.28
C ILE A 12 -39.46 -18.48 14.28
N SER A 13 -39.40 -19.09 13.10
CA SER A 13 -39.02 -20.50 12.90
C SER A 13 -37.52 -20.79 13.03
N PHE A 14 -36.68 -19.76 13.17
CA PHE A 14 -35.22 -19.87 13.21
C PHE A 14 -34.64 -19.00 14.33
N ASN A 15 -33.62 -19.52 15.01
CA ASN A 15 -32.95 -18.85 16.14
C ASN A 15 -31.45 -18.68 15.83
N PRO A 16 -31.05 -17.55 15.19
CA PRO A 16 -29.66 -17.30 14.87
C PRO A 16 -28.78 -17.15 16.12
N CYS A 17 -27.53 -17.61 16.04
CA CYS A 17 -26.55 -17.39 17.09
C CYS A 17 -25.72 -16.13 16.82
N GLN A 18 -25.64 -15.25 17.82
CA GLN A 18 -24.74 -14.09 17.79
C GLN A 18 -23.35 -14.50 18.31
N TYR A 19 -22.33 -14.29 17.48
CA TYR A 19 -20.93 -14.44 17.87
C TYR A 19 -20.21 -13.12 17.72
N GLU A 20 -19.38 -12.81 18.71
CA GLU A 20 -18.64 -11.55 18.78
C GLU A 20 -17.14 -11.81 18.70
N PHE A 21 -16.45 -10.88 18.04
CA PHE A 21 -15.00 -10.84 17.95
C PHE A 21 -14.51 -9.41 18.14
N SER A 22 -13.25 -9.28 18.55
CA SER A 22 -12.60 -7.99 18.79
C SER A 22 -12.47 -7.18 17.51
N LYS A 23 -12.65 -5.88 17.61
CA LYS A 23 -12.39 -4.96 16.49
C LYS A 23 -10.89 -4.91 16.18
N LEU A 24 -10.56 -4.72 14.91
CA LEU A 24 -9.22 -4.37 14.48
C LEU A 24 -8.89 -2.96 14.97
N ASN A 25 -7.77 -2.79 15.65
CA ASN A 25 -7.16 -1.49 15.91
C ASN A 25 -5.73 -1.48 15.33
N LEU A 26 -5.36 -0.37 14.69
CA LEU A 26 -4.03 -0.17 14.11
C LEU A 26 -3.31 0.95 14.85
N THR A 27 -2.01 0.79 15.10
CA THR A 27 -1.15 1.88 15.58
C THR A 27 -1.12 3.03 14.56
N PHE A 28 -0.93 4.26 15.05
CA PHE A 28 -0.84 5.47 14.24
C PHE A 28 -2.04 5.72 13.29
N SER A 29 -3.20 5.11 13.59
CA SER A 29 -4.39 5.17 12.76
C SER A 29 -5.63 5.41 13.59
N ILE A 30 -6.63 6.04 12.97
CA ILE A 30 -7.92 6.35 13.59
C ILE A 30 -9.01 5.67 12.78
N LEU A 31 -9.69 4.68 13.38
CA LEU A 31 -10.73 3.91 12.67
C LEU A 31 -12.15 4.40 12.92
N SER A 32 -12.34 5.31 13.89
CA SER A 32 -13.67 5.85 14.19
C SER A 32 -14.19 6.70 13.04
N LYS A 33 -15.34 6.32 12.46
CA LYS A 33 -16.01 7.07 11.39
C LYS A 33 -16.25 8.55 11.77
N LYS A 34 -16.61 8.83 13.03
CA LYS A 34 -16.82 10.21 13.52
C LYS A 34 -15.53 11.04 13.43
N LYS A 35 -14.40 10.47 13.88
CA LYS A 35 -13.09 11.14 13.82
C LYS A 35 -12.60 11.28 12.37
N LEU A 36 -12.80 10.25 11.53
CA LEU A 36 -12.48 10.34 10.10
C LEU A 36 -13.31 11.41 9.38
N ASN A 37 -14.60 11.53 9.71
CA ASN A 37 -15.46 12.56 9.15
C ASN A 37 -15.01 13.96 9.56
N PHE A 38 -14.51 14.13 10.78
CA PHE A 38 -13.90 15.39 11.23
C PHE A 38 -12.69 15.78 10.36
N LEU A 39 -11.82 14.83 10.01
CA LEU A 39 -10.67 15.10 9.13
C LEU A 39 -11.10 15.58 7.73
N VAL A 40 -12.15 14.96 7.19
CA VAL A 40 -12.70 15.31 5.87
C VAL A 40 -13.38 16.68 5.91
N ASN A 41 -14.25 16.92 6.90
CA ASN A 41 -15.00 18.18 7.02
C ASN A 41 -14.08 19.38 7.22
N ASN A 42 -13.00 19.22 7.98
CA ASN A 42 -12.03 20.27 8.22
C ASN A 42 -10.93 20.36 7.15
N LYS A 43 -11.06 19.63 6.03
CA LYS A 43 -10.11 19.64 4.90
C LYS A 43 -8.65 19.34 5.29
N ILE A 44 -8.44 18.57 6.37
CA ILE A 44 -7.11 18.07 6.77
C ILE A 44 -6.63 17.02 5.76
N VAL A 45 -7.58 16.31 5.15
CA VAL A 45 -7.37 15.34 4.07
C VAL A 45 -8.24 15.72 2.85
N ASN A 46 -7.86 15.24 1.67
CA ASN A 46 -8.55 15.56 0.42
C ASN A 46 -9.94 14.89 0.32
N GLY A 47 -10.21 13.88 1.14
CA GLY A 47 -11.48 13.17 1.20
C GLY A 47 -11.34 11.75 1.74
N TRP A 48 -12.41 10.96 1.62
CA TRP A 48 -12.46 9.57 2.11
C TRP A 48 -11.49 8.61 1.41
N ASN A 49 -11.04 8.95 0.20
CA ASN A 49 -10.09 8.16 -0.59
C ASN A 49 -8.65 8.72 -0.54
N ASP A 50 -8.37 9.70 0.32
CA ASP A 50 -7.02 10.23 0.51
C ASP A 50 -6.07 9.10 0.98
N PRO A 51 -4.90 8.86 0.35
CA PRO A 51 -4.00 7.75 0.72
C PRO A 51 -3.52 7.74 2.18
N ARG A 52 -3.69 8.83 2.93
CA ARG A 52 -3.40 8.91 4.36
C ARG A 52 -4.52 8.34 5.23
N MET A 53 -5.71 8.13 4.68
CA MET A 53 -6.88 7.63 5.41
C MET A 53 -6.82 6.10 5.54
N PRO A 54 -7.24 5.53 6.69
CA PRO A 54 -7.28 4.09 6.90
C PRO A 54 -8.57 3.46 6.36
N THR A 55 -8.99 3.88 5.17
CA THR A 55 -10.18 3.35 4.48
C THR A 55 -9.76 2.40 3.36
N LEU A 56 -10.61 1.45 3.01
CA LEU A 56 -10.33 0.54 1.89
C LEU A 56 -10.17 1.29 0.56
N SER A 57 -10.95 2.36 0.35
CA SER A 57 -10.84 3.20 -0.85
C SER A 57 -9.50 3.95 -0.90
N ALA A 58 -9.04 4.48 0.24
CA ALA A 58 -7.72 5.10 0.35
C ALA A 58 -6.59 4.10 0.15
N TYR A 59 -6.66 2.91 0.76
CA TYR A 59 -5.67 1.86 0.56
C TYR A 59 -5.59 1.41 -0.90
N LYS A 60 -6.74 1.28 -1.58
CA LYS A 60 -6.78 1.02 -3.02
C LYS A 60 -6.07 2.12 -3.80
N LYS A 61 -6.32 3.40 -3.50
CA LYS A 61 -5.65 4.54 -4.14
C LYS A 61 -4.15 4.62 -3.81
N LYS A 62 -3.75 4.21 -2.60
CA LYS A 62 -2.35 4.11 -2.14
C LYS A 62 -1.58 3.01 -2.87
N GLY A 63 -2.28 2.07 -3.53
CA GLY A 63 -1.67 0.96 -4.28
C GLY A 63 -1.60 -0.35 -3.50
N TYR A 64 -2.38 -0.50 -2.42
CA TYR A 64 -2.48 -1.77 -1.71
C TYR A 64 -3.28 -2.76 -2.55
N THR A 65 -2.84 -4.01 -2.59
CA THR A 65 -3.54 -5.07 -3.30
C THR A 65 -4.60 -5.69 -2.40
N ALA A 66 -5.70 -6.18 -2.99
CA ALA A 66 -6.71 -6.91 -2.22
C ALA A 66 -6.09 -8.15 -1.55
N LYS A 67 -5.14 -8.81 -2.24
CA LYS A 67 -4.43 -9.97 -1.74
C LYS A 67 -3.62 -9.66 -0.49
N SER A 68 -2.87 -8.56 -0.46
CA SER A 68 -2.06 -8.21 0.72
C SER A 68 -2.92 -7.94 1.95
N ILE A 69 -4.07 -7.27 1.78
CA ILE A 69 -5.01 -6.99 2.88
C ILE A 69 -5.64 -8.30 3.39
N LEU A 70 -6.07 -9.20 2.50
CA LEU A 70 -6.61 -10.50 2.89
C LEU A 70 -5.58 -11.37 3.60
N SER A 71 -4.34 -11.39 3.11
CA SER A 71 -3.23 -12.08 3.78
C SER A 71 -2.94 -11.51 5.16
N PHE A 72 -3.01 -10.19 5.32
CA PHE A 72 -2.89 -9.55 6.64
C PHE A 72 -4.03 -10.01 7.58
N CYS A 73 -5.29 -9.93 7.15
CA CYS A 73 -6.44 -10.34 7.95
C CYS A 73 -6.39 -11.82 8.35
N LYS A 74 -5.94 -12.70 7.47
CA LYS A 74 -5.78 -14.14 7.78
C LYS A 74 -4.74 -14.39 8.85
N ASN A 75 -3.65 -13.62 8.87
CA ASN A 75 -2.54 -13.85 9.79
C ASN A 75 -2.72 -13.24 11.17
N ILE A 76 -3.38 -12.08 11.28
CA ILE A 76 -3.69 -11.49 12.61
C ILE A 76 -4.68 -12.34 13.41
N GLY A 77 -5.46 -13.17 12.71
CA GLY A 77 -6.45 -14.05 13.32
C GLY A 77 -7.69 -13.31 13.86
N ILE A 78 -8.62 -14.10 14.39
CA ILE A 78 -9.84 -13.60 15.03
C ILE A 78 -9.75 -13.95 16.51
N SER A 79 -9.92 -12.95 17.37
CA SER A 79 -9.86 -13.12 18.82
C SER A 79 -11.02 -12.39 19.49
N LYS A 80 -11.28 -12.68 20.77
CA LYS A 80 -12.22 -11.90 21.59
C LYS A 80 -11.55 -10.77 22.38
N LYS A 81 -10.21 -10.78 22.47
CA LYS A 81 -9.43 -9.77 23.20
C LYS A 81 -9.10 -8.60 22.28
N GLU A 82 -9.19 -7.39 22.81
CA GLU A 82 -8.80 -6.20 22.07
C GLU A 82 -7.29 -6.21 21.80
N ASN A 83 -6.93 -6.07 20.53
CA ASN A 83 -5.54 -6.08 20.09
C ASN A 83 -5.27 -4.82 19.25
N ILE A 84 -4.15 -4.16 19.53
CA ILE A 84 -3.62 -3.06 18.72
C ILE A 84 -2.48 -3.63 17.89
N ILE A 85 -2.66 -3.63 16.57
CA ILE A 85 -1.69 -4.19 15.62
C ILE A 85 -0.87 -3.06 15.03
N ASP A 86 0.44 -3.30 14.87
CA ASP A 86 1.31 -2.31 14.26
C ASP A 86 1.00 -2.14 12.76
N ILE A 87 0.86 -0.90 12.29
CA ILE A 87 0.70 -0.58 10.88
C ILE A 87 1.89 -1.07 10.03
N MET A 88 3.08 -1.17 10.61
CA MET A 88 4.25 -1.76 9.95
C MET A 88 4.01 -3.22 9.52
N MET A 89 3.21 -3.98 10.30
CA MET A 89 2.84 -5.35 9.93
C MET A 89 2.03 -5.37 8.65
N LEU A 90 1.04 -4.48 8.52
CA LEU A 90 0.24 -4.33 7.29
C LEU A 90 1.13 -3.94 6.09
N GLU A 91 2.05 -3.00 6.28
CA GLU A 91 2.99 -2.58 5.23
C GLU A 91 3.90 -3.72 4.78
N SER A 92 4.31 -4.61 5.68
CA SER A 92 5.13 -5.77 5.33
C SER A 92 4.42 -6.73 4.37
N TYR A 93 3.12 -7.00 4.57
CA TYR A 93 2.33 -7.82 3.65
C TYR A 93 2.20 -7.17 2.28
N VAL A 94 2.01 -5.85 2.24
CA VAL A 94 1.94 -5.10 0.98
C VAL A 94 3.29 -5.15 0.26
N ARG A 95 4.40 -4.91 0.97
CA ARG A 95 5.76 -4.99 0.41
C ARG A 95 6.03 -6.38 -0.15
N ASN A 96 5.66 -7.44 0.55
CA ASN A 96 5.88 -8.81 0.10
C ASN A 96 5.10 -9.13 -1.18
N ASP A 97 3.83 -8.75 -1.26
CA ASP A 97 3.03 -8.99 -2.46
C ASP A 97 3.53 -8.18 -3.67
N LEU A 98 3.84 -6.89 -3.46
CA LEU A 98 4.39 -6.03 -4.52
C LEU A 98 5.79 -6.45 -4.94
N ASN A 99 6.63 -6.94 -4.02
CA ASN A 99 7.96 -7.43 -4.36
C ASN A 99 7.87 -8.60 -5.35
N ILE A 100 6.84 -9.45 -5.25
CA ILE A 100 6.63 -10.60 -6.13
C ILE A 100 5.99 -10.18 -7.46
N ASN A 101 5.04 -9.24 -7.44
CA ASN A 101 4.16 -8.99 -8.59
C ASN A 101 4.47 -7.70 -9.36
N ALA A 102 4.98 -6.65 -8.71
CA ALA A 102 5.18 -5.36 -9.34
C ALA A 102 6.39 -5.39 -10.30
N LEU A 103 6.27 -4.74 -11.45
CA LEU A 103 7.38 -4.55 -12.38
C LEU A 103 8.37 -3.52 -11.82
N ARG A 104 9.65 -3.67 -12.13
CA ARG A 104 10.69 -2.72 -11.76
C ARG A 104 10.85 -1.69 -12.86
N VAL A 105 10.68 -0.42 -12.48
CA VAL A 105 10.84 0.73 -13.36
C VAL A 105 11.85 1.70 -12.75
N MET A 106 12.42 2.55 -13.59
CA MET A 106 13.30 3.63 -13.14
C MET A 106 12.44 4.88 -13.02
N GLY A 107 12.50 5.54 -11.88
CA GLY A 107 11.85 6.81 -11.62
C GLY A 107 12.77 7.64 -10.74
N VAL A 108 12.95 8.90 -11.10
CA VAL A 108 13.82 9.84 -10.38
C VAL A 108 12.92 10.89 -9.76
N LEU A 109 13.04 11.11 -8.45
CA LEU A 109 12.19 12.06 -7.73
C LEU A 109 12.77 13.48 -7.82
N ASN A 110 14.08 13.62 -7.61
CA ASN A 110 14.78 14.91 -7.70
C ASN A 110 15.80 14.86 -8.85
N PRO A 111 15.39 15.18 -10.09
CA PRO A 111 16.24 14.96 -11.25
C PRO A 111 17.43 15.91 -11.28
N LEU A 112 18.63 15.34 -11.26
CA LEU A 112 19.88 16.00 -11.61
C LEU A 112 20.25 15.61 -13.04
N THR A 113 20.46 16.61 -13.89
CA THR A 113 20.81 16.37 -15.30
C THR A 113 22.31 16.09 -15.43
N ILE A 114 22.66 14.98 -16.07
CA ILE A 114 24.05 14.64 -16.42
C ILE A 114 24.21 14.66 -17.94
N ILE A 115 25.30 15.27 -18.40
CA ILE A 115 25.70 15.29 -19.81
C ILE A 115 26.99 14.49 -19.97
N ILE A 116 26.90 13.37 -20.67
CA ILE A 116 28.03 12.47 -20.93
C ILE A 116 28.86 13.06 -22.07
N LYS A 117 30.03 13.63 -21.77
CA LYS A 117 30.84 14.35 -22.77
C LYS A 117 31.39 13.43 -23.88
N ASN A 118 31.75 12.20 -23.53
CA ASN A 118 32.38 11.20 -24.41
C ASN A 118 31.38 10.32 -25.18
N MET A 119 30.09 10.66 -25.19
CA MET A 119 29.07 9.93 -25.96
C MET A 119 28.61 10.78 -27.14
N GLY A 120 28.40 10.13 -28.29
CA GLY A 120 27.89 10.73 -29.51
C GLY A 120 26.44 11.23 -29.39
N ILE A 121 25.85 11.64 -30.52
CA ILE A 121 24.46 12.15 -30.56
C ILE A 121 23.44 10.99 -30.64
N GLN A 122 23.89 9.79 -31.01
CA GLN A 122 23.02 8.63 -31.18
C GLN A 122 22.50 8.10 -29.83
N THR A 123 21.22 7.72 -29.82
CA THR A 123 20.59 7.07 -28.67
C THR A 123 20.71 5.56 -28.80
N GLU A 124 21.27 4.91 -27.78
CA GLU A 124 21.37 3.46 -27.71
C GLU A 124 20.13 2.88 -27.04
N MET A 125 19.64 1.73 -27.53
CA MET A 125 18.46 1.07 -26.97
C MET A 125 18.91 -0.11 -26.11
N ILE A 126 18.77 0.04 -24.78
CA ILE A 126 19.21 -0.96 -23.82
C ILE A 126 18.06 -1.88 -23.44
N LEU A 127 18.29 -3.19 -23.49
CA LEU A 127 17.34 -4.20 -23.07
C LEU A 127 17.48 -4.49 -21.57
N ILE A 128 16.45 -4.19 -20.78
CA ILE A 128 16.43 -4.32 -19.32
C ILE A 128 15.32 -5.28 -18.88
N GLN A 129 15.62 -6.18 -17.95
CA GLN A 129 14.63 -7.09 -17.37
C GLN A 129 13.54 -6.32 -16.62
N LEU A 130 12.27 -6.71 -16.81
CA LEU A 130 11.15 -6.10 -16.08
C LEU A 130 11.13 -6.48 -14.60
N HIS A 131 11.71 -7.62 -14.23
CA HIS A 131 11.83 -8.04 -12.84
C HIS A 131 13.10 -8.88 -12.62
N PRO A 132 14.01 -8.50 -11.71
CA PRO A 132 15.30 -9.17 -11.53
C PRO A 132 15.20 -10.67 -11.26
N LYS A 133 14.24 -11.09 -10.44
CA LYS A 133 14.04 -12.50 -10.07
C LYS A 133 13.11 -13.29 -11.00
N LYS A 134 12.41 -12.63 -11.93
CA LYS A 134 11.33 -13.26 -12.73
C LYS A 134 11.55 -13.00 -14.21
N LYS A 135 12.44 -13.79 -14.82
CA LYS A 135 12.73 -13.74 -16.27
C LYS A 135 11.49 -13.94 -17.14
N LYS A 136 10.49 -14.70 -16.65
CA LYS A 136 9.20 -14.92 -17.33
C LYS A 136 8.39 -13.65 -17.59
N LEU A 137 8.62 -12.57 -16.84
CA LEU A 137 7.93 -11.29 -17.04
C LEU A 137 8.46 -10.51 -18.25
N GLY A 138 9.56 -10.97 -18.85
CA GLY A 138 10.13 -10.37 -20.07
C GLY A 138 11.03 -9.18 -19.80
N PHE A 139 11.20 -8.38 -20.85
CA PHE A 139 12.14 -7.27 -20.92
C PHE A 139 11.46 -6.02 -21.44
N ARG A 140 12.06 -4.87 -21.15
CA ARG A 140 11.71 -3.58 -21.73
C ARG A 140 12.94 -2.94 -22.36
N ILE A 141 12.72 -2.16 -23.41
CA ILE A 141 13.76 -1.40 -24.06
C ILE A 141 13.74 0.01 -23.47
N VAL A 142 14.91 0.52 -23.06
CA VAL A 142 15.07 1.85 -22.50
C VAL A 142 16.09 2.63 -23.33
N PRO A 143 15.76 3.85 -23.79
CA PRO A 143 16.72 4.69 -24.50
C PRO A 143 17.78 5.22 -23.54
N PHE A 144 19.04 5.01 -23.91
CA PHE A 144 20.20 5.61 -23.28
C PHE A 144 20.75 6.69 -24.21
N SER A 145 20.85 7.91 -23.70
CA SER A 145 21.25 9.07 -24.49
C SER A 145 22.34 9.86 -23.79
N ARG A 146 22.90 10.85 -24.49
CA ARG A 146 23.94 11.74 -23.96
C ARG A 146 23.48 12.50 -22.71
N LYS A 147 22.18 12.75 -22.61
CA LYS A 147 21.54 13.46 -21.50
C LYS A 147 20.74 12.46 -20.67
N ILE A 148 21.16 12.25 -19.42
CA ILE A 148 20.47 11.36 -18.48
C ILE A 148 20.08 12.11 -17.22
N TYR A 149 19.18 11.51 -16.44
CA TYR A 149 18.76 12.01 -15.14
C TYR A 149 19.12 10.99 -14.07
N ILE A 150 19.71 11.46 -12.98
CA ILE A 150 19.91 10.69 -11.75
C ILE A 150 19.22 11.40 -10.59
N ASP A 151 19.04 10.73 -9.46
CA ASP A 151 18.57 11.44 -8.28
C ASP A 151 19.71 12.31 -7.72
N LYS A 152 19.38 13.50 -7.24
CA LYS A 152 20.36 14.41 -6.65
C LYS A 152 21.13 13.77 -5.49
N TYR A 153 20.51 12.84 -4.77
CA TYR A 153 21.13 12.11 -3.67
C TYR A 153 22.20 11.10 -4.10
N ASP A 154 22.22 10.71 -5.38
CA ASP A 154 23.25 9.81 -5.93
C ASP A 154 24.57 10.56 -6.24
N PHE A 155 24.58 11.90 -6.16
CA PHE A 155 25.75 12.74 -6.40
C PHE A 155 26.24 13.39 -5.11
N LYS A 156 27.55 13.27 -4.85
CA LYS A 156 28.28 14.03 -3.82
C LYS A 156 29.63 14.47 -4.36
N GLU A 157 30.03 15.70 -4.05
CA GLU A 157 31.33 16.27 -4.48
C GLU A 157 32.51 15.69 -3.70
N LYS A 158 32.27 15.34 -2.43
CA LYS A 158 33.24 14.68 -1.56
C LYS A 158 32.58 13.42 -1.00
N PHE A 159 33.31 12.31 -1.06
CA PHE A 159 32.98 11.13 -0.30
C PHE A 159 33.54 11.35 1.11
N ASP A 160 32.64 11.61 2.07
CA ASP A 160 32.96 11.44 3.50
C ASP A 160 32.94 9.95 3.85
#